data_AF-A0AB33IWV1-F1
#
_entry.id   AF-A0AB33IWV1-F1
#
_cell.length_a   1.000
_cell.length_b   1.000
_cell.length_c   1.000
_cell.angle_alpha   90.00
_cell.angle_beta   90.00
_cell.angle_gamma   90.00
#
_symmetry.space_group_name_H-M   'P 1'
#
loop_
_entity.id
_entity.type
_entity.pdbx_description
1 polymer ?
#
loop_
_entity_poly.entity_id
_entity_poly.type
_entity_poly.pdbx_seq_one_letter_code
_entity_poly.pdbx_strand_id
1 'polypeptide(L)'
;MTNKGENVLSVLAEKVNHHADWCEYAAYYDYRVRGLRKEALKHLDVFLKVAESWSADKKREFVGFCFSLYFEVPDDDFLLSSYPLTMRLLKPTLEEWCRLEPRNAQLYAWYGRYFKSEEHLQQALRLNPEDDLCREALLEKYADAIWYSLHHLPDFYIGNPQDDLVLMADIRVHIDALQSEERKRRWESDYLCDLEIIQNYIAWQKSGHPDFEQWGRENNKITGYGLRGPYYYDK
;
A
#
# COMPACT_ATOMS: atom_id res chain seq x y z
N MET A 1 20.95 17.85 8.30
CA MET A 1 19.65 17.32 7.83
C MET A 1 19.60 17.61 6.34
N THR A 2 20.08 16.69 5.52
CA THR A 2 19.95 16.78 4.06
C THR A 2 18.47 16.67 3.71
N ASN A 3 17.96 17.57 2.88
CA ASN A 3 16.54 17.55 2.51
C ASN A 3 16.30 16.29 1.68
N LYS A 4 15.33 15.44 2.03
CA LYS A 4 15.11 14.12 1.40
C LYS A 4 14.92 14.22 -0.12
N GLY A 5 14.27 15.29 -0.59
CA GLY A 5 14.13 15.58 -2.03
C GLY A 5 15.46 15.87 -2.74
N GLU A 6 16.49 16.36 -2.03
CA GLU A 6 17.85 16.56 -2.58
C GLU A 6 18.54 15.22 -2.88
N ASN A 7 18.25 14.16 -2.11
CA ASN A 7 18.81 12.83 -2.36
C ASN A 7 18.25 12.25 -3.67
N VAL A 8 16.92 12.24 -3.83
CA VAL A 8 16.26 11.75 -5.05
C VAL A 8 16.65 12.60 -6.27
N LEU A 9 16.77 13.92 -6.12
CA LEU A 9 17.28 14.80 -7.18
C LEU A 9 18.69 14.44 -7.60
N SER A 10 19.57 14.10 -6.65
CA SER A 10 20.95 13.71 -6.98
C SER A 10 21.01 12.39 -7.76
N VAL A 11 20.21 11.40 -7.36
CA VAL A 11 20.06 10.12 -8.08
C VAL A 11 19.50 10.34 -9.49
N LEU A 12 18.46 11.17 -9.62
CA LEU A 12 17.88 11.52 -10.92
C LEU A 12 18.89 12.27 -11.81
N ALA A 13 19.64 13.22 -11.25
CA ALA A 13 20.66 13.97 -11.99
C ALA A 13 21.79 13.06 -12.50
N GLU A 14 22.23 12.10 -11.68
CA GLU A 14 23.20 11.09 -12.11
C GLU A 14 22.65 10.23 -13.26
N LYS A 15 21.40 9.76 -13.15
CA LYS A 15 20.76 8.95 -14.19
C LYS A 15 20.55 9.72 -15.48
N VAL A 16 20.17 11.00 -15.42
CA VAL A 16 20.01 11.86 -16.61
C VAL A 16 21.31 11.98 -17.40
N ASN A 17 22.49 11.97 -16.76
CA ASN A 17 23.77 12.00 -17.48
C ASN A 17 23.95 10.79 -18.42
N HIS A 18 23.28 9.68 -18.12
CA HIS A 18 23.30 8.46 -18.92
C HIS A 18 22.03 8.28 -19.78
N HIS A 19 20.95 9.00 -19.45
CA HIS A 19 19.66 8.95 -20.13
C HIS A 19 19.16 10.36 -20.47
N ALA A 20 19.67 10.94 -21.55
CA ALA A 20 19.26 12.28 -22.01
C ALA A 20 17.74 12.41 -22.23
N ASP A 21 17.06 11.29 -22.55
CA ASP A 21 15.61 11.26 -22.73
C ASP A 21 14.84 11.49 -21.40
N TRP A 22 15.50 11.47 -20.25
CA TRP A 22 14.89 11.65 -18.91
C TRP A 22 15.02 13.08 -18.38
N CYS A 23 15.69 13.99 -19.11
CA CYS A 23 15.91 15.39 -18.70
C CYS A 23 14.60 16.09 -18.27
N GLU A 24 13.53 15.92 -19.04
CA GLU A 24 12.23 16.54 -18.76
C GLU A 24 11.55 15.93 -17.52
N TYR A 25 11.79 14.65 -17.21
CA TYR A 25 11.29 14.05 -15.98
C TYR A 25 12.05 14.56 -14.74
N ALA A 26 13.38 14.70 -14.84
CA ALA A 26 14.16 15.30 -13.77
C ALA A 26 13.76 16.76 -13.52
N ALA A 27 13.52 17.54 -14.59
CA ALA A 27 12.99 18.90 -14.47
C ALA A 27 11.59 18.92 -13.84
N TYR A 28 10.69 18.00 -14.22
CA TYR A 28 9.40 17.83 -13.56
C TYR A 28 9.58 17.62 -12.05
N TYR A 29 10.47 16.72 -11.64
CA TYR A 29 10.69 16.40 -10.22
C TYR A 29 11.30 17.60 -9.45
N ASP A 30 12.32 18.28 -10.00
CA ASP A 30 12.89 19.50 -9.39
C ASP A 30 11.83 20.57 -9.13
N TYR A 31 11.01 20.86 -10.14
CA TYR A 31 9.96 21.85 -10.00
C TYR A 31 8.88 21.42 -9.00
N ARG A 32 8.59 20.12 -8.86
CA ARG A 32 7.69 19.60 -7.81
C ARG A 32 8.25 19.83 -6.41
N VAL A 33 9.52 19.50 -6.18
CA VAL A 33 10.20 19.72 -4.88
C VAL A 33 10.19 21.20 -4.50
N ARG A 34 10.30 22.10 -5.49
CA ARG A 34 10.25 23.56 -5.30
C ARG A 34 8.84 24.15 -5.19
N GLY A 35 7.79 23.31 -5.24
CA GLY A 35 6.39 23.75 -5.16
C GLY A 35 5.82 24.39 -6.44
N LEU A 36 6.55 24.36 -7.56
CA LEU A 36 6.17 24.95 -8.85
C LEU A 36 5.31 23.98 -9.67
N ARG A 37 4.10 23.70 -9.16
CA ARG A 37 3.25 22.61 -9.68
C ARG A 37 2.85 22.78 -11.15
N LYS A 38 2.54 23.99 -11.61
CA LYS A 38 2.07 24.23 -12.99
C LYS A 38 3.20 24.03 -14.00
N GLU A 39 4.37 24.52 -13.67
CA GLU A 39 5.60 24.43 -14.47
C GLU A 39 6.10 22.99 -14.51
N ALA A 40 6.08 22.30 -13.36
CA ALA A 40 6.39 20.87 -13.30
C ALA A 40 5.52 20.08 -14.30
N LEU A 41 4.20 20.29 -14.30
CA LEU A 41 3.32 19.56 -15.20
C LEU A 41 3.62 19.80 -16.68
N LYS A 42 4.14 20.98 -17.06
CA LYS A 42 4.59 21.22 -18.45
C LYS A 42 5.77 20.33 -18.82
N HIS A 43 6.76 20.22 -17.94
CA HIS A 43 7.90 19.31 -18.13
C HIS A 43 7.44 17.85 -18.24
N LEU A 44 6.49 17.44 -17.38
CA LEU A 44 5.92 16.10 -17.46
C LEU A 44 5.20 15.85 -18.80
N ASP A 45 4.45 16.81 -19.32
CA ASP A 45 3.76 16.66 -20.60
C ASP A 45 4.76 16.52 -21.76
N VAL A 46 5.87 17.25 -21.73
CA VAL A 46 6.94 17.10 -22.73
C VAL A 46 7.59 15.73 -22.61
N PHE A 47 7.94 15.31 -21.40
CA PHE A 47 8.49 13.99 -21.12
C PHE A 47 7.60 12.87 -21.67
N LEU A 48 6.29 12.91 -21.36
CA LEU A 48 5.36 11.87 -21.77
C LEU A 48 5.17 11.80 -23.29
N LYS A 49 5.18 12.94 -23.99
CA LYS A 49 5.14 12.97 -25.46
C LYS A 49 6.36 12.28 -26.08
N VAL A 50 7.55 12.48 -25.50
CA VAL A 50 8.76 11.78 -25.95
C VAL A 50 8.65 10.29 -25.63
N ALA A 51 8.22 9.95 -24.41
CA ALA A 51 8.11 8.58 -23.95
C ALA A 51 7.10 7.73 -24.76
N GLU A 52 6.07 8.34 -25.35
CA GLU A 52 5.15 7.64 -26.26
C GLU A 52 5.88 6.95 -27.41
N SER A 53 6.93 7.59 -27.93
CA SER A 53 7.74 7.10 -29.06
C SER A 53 8.84 6.10 -28.68
N TRP A 54 9.04 5.84 -27.38
CA TRP A 54 10.07 4.92 -26.91
C TRP A 54 9.79 3.47 -27.30
N SER A 55 10.88 2.72 -27.51
CA SER A 55 10.83 1.25 -27.57
C SER A 55 10.36 0.66 -26.25
N ALA A 56 9.89 -0.59 -26.30
CA ALA A 56 9.48 -1.31 -25.09
C ALA A 56 10.61 -1.38 -24.05
N ASP A 57 11.85 -1.61 -24.48
CA ASP A 57 13.00 -1.72 -23.57
C ASP A 57 13.29 -0.40 -22.85
N LYS A 58 13.22 0.75 -23.56
CA LYS A 58 13.37 2.07 -22.93
C LYS A 58 12.26 2.36 -21.91
N LYS A 59 11.02 1.97 -22.22
CA LYS A 59 9.90 2.10 -21.27
C LYS A 59 10.13 1.24 -20.03
N ARG A 60 10.51 -0.03 -20.21
CA ARG A 60 10.81 -0.95 -19.09
C ARG A 60 11.98 -0.47 -18.24
N GLU A 61 13.02 0.06 -18.86
CA GLU A 61 14.18 0.63 -18.15
C GLU A 61 13.75 1.79 -17.24
N PHE A 62 13.01 2.76 -17.77
CA PHE A 62 12.50 3.88 -16.99
C PHE A 62 11.54 3.43 -15.88
N VAL A 63 10.60 2.55 -16.20
CA VAL A 63 9.62 2.02 -15.24
C VAL A 63 10.30 1.22 -14.14
N GLY A 64 11.29 0.39 -14.49
CA GLY A 64 12.10 -0.35 -13.53
C GLY A 64 12.87 0.58 -12.60
N PHE A 65 13.51 1.61 -13.14
CA PHE A 65 14.14 2.66 -12.34
C PHE A 65 13.16 3.32 -11.36
N CYS A 66 11.99 3.75 -11.86
CA CYS A 66 10.95 4.38 -11.06
C CYS A 66 10.49 3.51 -9.88
N PHE A 67 10.21 2.22 -10.12
CA PHE A 67 9.75 1.33 -9.07
C PHE A 67 10.86 0.91 -8.11
N SER A 68 12.07 0.62 -8.59
CA SER A 68 13.23 0.36 -7.73
C SER A 68 13.44 1.53 -6.76
N LEU A 69 13.47 2.75 -7.27
CA LEU A 69 13.70 3.93 -6.45
C LEU A 69 12.55 4.19 -5.46
N TYR A 70 11.29 4.00 -5.89
CA TYR A 70 10.12 4.15 -5.03
C TYR A 70 10.16 3.21 -3.81
N PHE A 71 10.63 1.98 -3.98
CA PHE A 71 10.71 1.01 -2.88
C PHE A 71 12.01 1.10 -2.06
N GLU A 72 13.07 1.71 -2.60
CA GLU A 72 14.33 1.96 -1.89
C GLU A 72 14.31 3.25 -1.05
N VAL A 73 13.46 4.22 -1.41
CA VAL A 73 13.36 5.52 -0.73
C VAL A 73 11.97 5.69 -0.10
N PRO A 74 11.80 5.30 1.19
CA PRO A 74 10.56 5.52 1.91
C PRO A 74 10.19 7.01 2.01
N ASP A 75 8.89 7.32 1.93
CA ASP A 75 8.28 8.64 2.14
C ASP A 75 8.49 9.70 1.04
N ASP A 76 8.88 9.34 -0.19
CA ASP A 76 8.82 10.26 -1.32
C ASP A 76 7.58 10.03 -2.18
N ASP A 77 6.48 10.66 -1.75
CA ASP A 77 5.21 10.63 -2.46
C ASP A 77 5.30 11.24 -3.87
N PHE A 78 6.34 12.01 -4.23
CA PHE A 78 6.36 12.76 -5.49
C PHE A 78 6.83 11.96 -6.70
N LEU A 79 7.64 10.91 -6.50
CA LEU A 79 8.29 10.20 -7.59
C LEU A 79 7.26 9.60 -8.58
N LEU A 80 6.23 8.94 -8.06
CA LEU A 80 5.22 8.26 -8.86
C LEU A 80 3.81 8.86 -8.74
N SER A 81 3.58 9.93 -7.97
CA SER A 81 2.20 10.41 -7.69
C SER A 81 1.48 11.12 -8.84
N SER A 82 2.11 11.29 -10.01
CA SER A 82 1.45 11.97 -11.11
C SER A 82 0.53 11.04 -11.88
N TYR A 83 -0.78 11.28 -11.80
CA TYR A 83 -1.78 10.50 -12.53
C TYR A 83 -1.48 10.36 -14.05
N PRO A 84 -1.09 11.43 -14.79
CA PRO A 84 -0.65 11.28 -16.18
C PRO A 84 0.54 10.33 -16.37
N LEU A 85 1.55 10.37 -15.50
CA LEU A 85 2.71 9.48 -15.56
C LEU A 85 2.27 8.03 -15.36
N THR A 86 1.47 7.81 -14.32
CA THR A 86 0.95 6.50 -13.94
C THR A 86 0.13 5.88 -15.06
N MET A 87 -0.83 6.62 -15.61
CA MET A 87 -1.77 6.07 -16.59
C MET A 87 -1.22 5.98 -18.00
N ARG A 88 -0.32 6.88 -18.41
CA ARG A 88 0.20 6.91 -19.80
C ARG A 88 1.48 6.10 -19.99
N LEU A 89 2.24 5.87 -18.91
CA LEU A 89 3.54 5.20 -19.00
C LEU A 89 3.68 4.04 -18.01
N LEU A 90 3.55 4.27 -16.70
CA LEU A 90 3.89 3.25 -15.71
C LEU A 90 2.99 2.02 -15.79
N LYS A 91 1.67 2.22 -15.65
CA LYS A 91 0.67 1.16 -15.66
C LYS A 91 0.68 0.34 -16.96
N PRO A 92 0.52 0.94 -18.15
CA PRO A 92 0.47 0.16 -19.40
C PRO A 92 1.78 -0.59 -19.68
N THR A 93 2.94 0.00 -19.33
CA THR A 93 4.22 -0.68 -19.49
C THR A 93 4.34 -1.88 -18.55
N LEU A 94 3.95 -1.72 -17.28
CA LEU A 94 4.05 -2.79 -16.29
C LEU A 94 3.05 -3.93 -16.57
N GLU A 95 1.82 -3.63 -17.03
CA GLU A 95 0.83 -4.63 -17.44
C GLU A 95 1.36 -5.49 -18.61
N GLU A 96 1.89 -4.84 -19.65
CA GLU A 96 2.48 -5.54 -20.79
C GLU A 96 3.73 -6.33 -20.37
N TRP A 97 4.54 -5.79 -19.46
CA TRP A 97 5.74 -6.46 -18.98
C TRP A 97 5.40 -7.72 -18.17
N CYS A 98 4.42 -7.66 -17.26
CA CYS A 98 3.90 -8.83 -16.56
C CYS A 98 3.39 -9.90 -17.55
N ARG A 99 2.73 -9.49 -18.63
CA ARG A 99 2.22 -10.41 -19.67
C ARG A 99 3.36 -11.12 -20.41
N LEU A 100 4.44 -10.40 -20.71
CA LEU A 100 5.59 -10.92 -21.44
C LEU A 100 6.53 -11.76 -20.55
N GLU A 101 6.60 -11.44 -19.26
CA GLU A 101 7.45 -12.12 -18.26
C GLU A 101 6.63 -12.67 -17.08
N PRO A 102 5.74 -13.65 -17.31
CA PRO A 102 4.78 -14.12 -16.30
C PRO A 102 5.41 -14.86 -15.10
N ARG A 103 6.72 -15.10 -15.14
CA ARG A 103 7.48 -15.75 -14.04
C ARG A 103 8.32 -14.76 -13.24
N ASN A 104 8.29 -13.47 -13.57
CA ASN A 104 9.05 -12.46 -12.87
C ASN A 104 8.25 -11.94 -11.66
N ALA A 105 8.53 -12.49 -10.48
CA ALA A 105 7.84 -12.14 -9.23
C ALA A 105 7.87 -10.63 -8.93
N GLN A 106 8.99 -9.97 -9.26
CA GLN A 106 9.22 -8.56 -8.96
C GLN A 106 8.23 -7.64 -9.67
N LEU A 107 7.82 -7.97 -10.89
CA LEU A 107 6.86 -7.16 -11.65
C LEU A 107 5.48 -7.19 -11.00
N TYR A 108 5.03 -8.38 -10.59
CA TYR A 108 3.79 -8.55 -9.84
C TYR A 108 3.87 -7.88 -8.46
N ALA A 109 5.02 -7.94 -7.80
CA ALA A 109 5.26 -7.26 -6.52
C ALA A 109 5.13 -5.73 -6.67
N TRP A 110 5.79 -5.15 -7.67
CA TRP A 110 5.70 -3.72 -7.97
C TRP A 110 4.26 -3.30 -8.26
N TYR A 111 3.58 -4.05 -9.14
CA TYR A 111 2.20 -3.74 -9.52
C TYR A 111 1.27 -3.85 -8.31
N GLY A 112 1.34 -4.97 -7.59
CA GLY A 112 0.49 -5.28 -6.46
C GLY A 112 0.63 -4.27 -5.33
N ARG A 113 1.86 -3.91 -4.96
CA ARG A 113 2.13 -2.99 -3.84
C ARG A 113 1.74 -1.55 -4.18
N TYR A 114 2.06 -1.08 -5.39
CA TYR A 114 1.79 0.30 -5.78
C TYR A 114 0.32 0.54 -6.18
N PHE A 115 -0.28 -0.36 -6.97
CA PHE A 115 -1.68 -0.25 -7.39
C PHE A 115 -2.67 -0.92 -6.42
N LYS A 116 -2.18 -1.44 -5.29
CA LYS A 116 -2.97 -2.15 -4.26
C LYS A 116 -3.81 -3.29 -4.86
N SER A 117 -3.24 -3.99 -5.84
CA SER A 117 -3.89 -5.11 -6.53
C SER A 117 -3.60 -6.43 -5.82
N GLU A 118 -4.62 -6.96 -5.16
CA GLU A 118 -4.55 -8.23 -4.43
C GLU A 118 -4.15 -9.39 -5.33
N GLU A 119 -4.74 -9.50 -6.52
CA GLU A 119 -4.43 -10.55 -7.50
C GLU A 119 -2.93 -10.58 -7.85
N HIS A 120 -2.33 -9.40 -8.05
CA HIS A 120 -0.91 -9.28 -8.36
C HIS A 120 -0.04 -9.58 -7.15
N LEU A 121 -0.43 -9.16 -5.94
CA LEU A 121 0.28 -9.52 -4.71
C LEU A 121 0.26 -11.04 -4.48
N GLN A 122 -0.89 -11.68 -4.68
CA GLN A 122 -1.00 -13.15 -4.58
C GLN A 122 -0.15 -13.84 -5.65
N GLN A 123 -0.13 -13.34 -6.89
CA GLN A 123 0.74 -13.89 -7.94
C GLN A 123 2.23 -13.70 -7.61
N ALA A 124 2.61 -12.55 -7.07
CA ALA A 124 3.98 -12.31 -6.60
C ALA A 124 4.38 -13.34 -5.54
N LEU A 125 3.53 -13.56 -4.53
CA LEU A 125 3.77 -14.54 -3.46
C LEU A 125 3.73 -15.99 -3.94
N ARG A 126 2.97 -16.33 -5.00
CA ARG A 126 3.05 -17.66 -5.63
C ARG A 126 4.42 -17.90 -6.28
N LEU A 127 5.02 -16.86 -6.86
CA LEU A 127 6.33 -16.95 -7.52
C LEU A 127 7.49 -16.80 -6.53
N ASN A 128 7.32 -15.99 -5.49
CA ASN A 128 8.28 -15.77 -4.41
C ASN A 128 7.57 -15.75 -3.04
N PRO A 129 7.40 -16.92 -2.38
CA PRO A 129 6.69 -17.01 -1.11
C PRO A 129 7.38 -16.29 0.06
N GLU A 130 8.66 -15.96 -0.07
CA GLU A 130 9.48 -15.35 0.99
C GLU A 130 9.44 -13.80 0.97
N ASP A 131 8.68 -13.20 0.04
CA ASP A 131 8.56 -11.74 -0.07
C ASP A 131 7.66 -11.17 1.04
N ASP A 132 8.28 -10.87 2.18
CA ASP A 132 7.61 -10.25 3.32
C ASP A 132 6.97 -8.89 2.97
N LEU A 133 7.53 -8.11 2.04
CA LEU A 133 6.97 -6.79 1.71
C LEU A 133 5.66 -6.91 0.91
N CYS A 134 5.57 -7.88 0.00
CA CYS A 134 4.31 -8.20 -0.66
C CYS A 134 3.29 -8.75 0.32
N ARG A 135 3.74 -9.59 1.25
CA ARG A 135 2.88 -10.19 2.27
C ARG A 135 2.29 -9.15 3.21
N GLU A 136 3.10 -8.19 3.67
CA GLU A 136 2.62 -7.08 4.47
C GLU A 136 1.62 -6.20 3.72
N ALA A 137 1.81 -5.96 2.42
CA ALA A 137 0.83 -5.20 1.63
C ALA A 137 -0.55 -5.89 1.52
N LEU A 138 -0.60 -7.24 1.56
CA LEU A 138 -1.86 -7.98 1.69
C LEU A 138 -2.43 -7.87 3.10
N LEU A 139 -1.58 -8.03 4.12
CA LEU A 139 -1.99 -7.91 5.52
C LEU A 139 -2.57 -6.52 5.81
N GLU A 140 -1.97 -5.45 5.31
CA GLU A 140 -2.51 -4.07 5.39
C GLU A 140 -3.91 -4.00 4.80
N LYS A 141 -4.12 -4.53 3.59
CA LYS A 141 -5.43 -4.51 2.93
C LYS A 141 -6.48 -5.26 3.76
N TYR A 142 -6.14 -6.42 4.31
CA TYR A 142 -7.06 -7.23 5.09
C TYR A 142 -7.34 -6.60 6.46
N ALA A 143 -6.32 -6.06 7.13
CA ALA A 143 -6.47 -5.33 8.38
C ALA A 143 -7.32 -4.06 8.20
N ASP A 144 -7.17 -3.32 7.10
CA ASP A 144 -8.02 -2.17 6.79
C ASP A 144 -9.50 -2.57 6.65
N ALA A 145 -9.78 -3.75 6.08
CA ALA A 145 -11.13 -4.29 5.98
C ALA A 145 -11.70 -4.65 7.36
N ILE A 146 -10.90 -5.29 8.22
CA ILE A 146 -11.29 -5.60 9.60
C ILE A 146 -11.53 -4.32 10.40
N TRP A 147 -10.62 -3.35 10.32
CA TRP A 147 -10.79 -2.04 10.94
C TRP A 147 -12.08 -1.36 10.46
N TYR A 148 -12.39 -1.43 9.16
CA TYR A 148 -13.64 -0.90 8.62
C TYR A 148 -14.88 -1.56 9.23
N SER A 149 -14.85 -2.86 9.52
CA SER A 149 -15.93 -3.53 10.25
C SER A 149 -16.06 -3.06 11.70
N LEU A 150 -14.94 -2.77 12.37
CA LEU A 150 -14.86 -2.55 13.82
C LEU A 150 -14.90 -1.08 14.26
N HIS A 151 -14.56 -0.12 13.40
CA HIS A 151 -14.27 1.27 13.82
C HIS A 151 -15.44 2.05 14.43
N HIS A 152 -16.68 1.59 14.28
CA HIS A 152 -17.86 2.18 14.92
C HIS A 152 -18.22 1.53 16.25
N LEU A 153 -17.50 0.50 16.68
CA LEU A 153 -17.77 -0.11 17.98
C LEU A 153 -17.39 0.84 19.14
N PRO A 154 -18.20 0.88 20.21
CA PRO A 154 -19.24 -0.10 20.55
C PRO A 154 -20.63 0.15 19.94
N ASP A 155 -20.84 1.21 19.15
CA ASP A 155 -22.16 1.61 18.66
C ASP A 155 -22.79 0.56 17.75
N PHE A 156 -22.04 0.12 16.73
CA PHE A 156 -22.45 -0.98 15.85
C PHE A 156 -21.26 -1.58 15.11
N TYR A 157 -21.48 -2.80 14.63
CA TYR A 157 -20.56 -3.54 13.77
C TYR A 157 -20.97 -3.35 12.32
N ILE A 158 -20.04 -3.06 11.41
CA ILE A 158 -20.33 -3.02 9.97
C ILE A 158 -20.12 -4.40 9.36
N GLY A 159 -21.13 -4.91 8.67
CA GLY A 159 -21.05 -6.20 8.00
C GLY A 159 -21.38 -7.38 8.92
N ASN A 160 -20.75 -8.52 8.66
CA ASN A 160 -21.03 -9.78 9.35
C ASN A 160 -19.77 -10.30 10.04
N PRO A 161 -19.75 -10.43 11.38
CA PRO A 161 -18.56 -10.84 12.12
C PRO A 161 -18.10 -12.27 11.78
N GLN A 162 -18.95 -13.12 11.18
CA GLN A 162 -18.50 -14.45 10.73
C GLN A 162 -17.65 -14.38 9.46
N ASP A 163 -17.93 -13.45 8.56
CA ASP A 163 -17.12 -13.25 7.36
C ASP A 163 -15.75 -12.70 7.74
N ASP A 164 -15.71 -11.82 8.75
CA ASP A 164 -14.45 -11.30 9.29
C ASP A 164 -13.64 -12.38 10.02
N LEU A 165 -14.26 -13.35 10.70
CA LEU A 165 -13.52 -14.50 11.25
C LEU A 165 -12.87 -15.36 10.16
N VAL A 166 -13.47 -15.46 8.96
CA VAL A 166 -12.84 -16.13 7.81
C VAL A 166 -11.63 -15.31 7.34
N LEU A 167 -11.78 -13.99 7.20
CA LEU A 167 -10.66 -13.10 6.83
C LEU A 167 -9.53 -13.12 7.87
N MET A 168 -9.86 -13.22 9.17
CA MET A 168 -8.86 -13.38 10.24
C MET A 168 -8.06 -14.67 10.08
N ALA A 169 -8.70 -15.77 9.64
CA ALA A 169 -7.98 -17.00 9.35
C ALA A 169 -6.97 -16.82 8.20
N ASP A 170 -7.35 -16.06 7.15
CA ASP A 170 -6.45 -15.73 6.04
C ASP A 170 -5.29 -14.82 6.50
N ILE A 171 -5.58 -13.79 7.30
CA ILE A 171 -4.57 -12.93 7.94
C ILE A 171 -3.57 -13.79 8.71
N ARG A 172 -4.05 -14.78 9.47
CA ARG A 172 -3.18 -15.67 10.25
C ARG A 172 -2.23 -16.48 9.39
N VAL A 173 -2.73 -17.07 8.30
CA VAL A 173 -1.89 -17.79 7.33
C VAL A 173 -0.78 -16.89 6.78
N HIS A 174 -1.09 -15.62 6.50
CA HIS A 174 -0.08 -14.68 6.05
C HIS A 174 0.90 -14.28 7.17
N ILE A 175 0.47 -14.05 8.41
CA ILE A 175 1.41 -13.72 9.49
C ILE A 175 2.39 -14.87 9.75
N ASP A 176 1.90 -16.11 9.81
CA ASP A 176 2.75 -17.29 10.06
C ASP A 176 3.81 -17.48 8.96
N ALA A 177 3.49 -17.11 7.72
CA ALA A 177 4.35 -17.25 6.55
C ALA A 177 5.36 -16.11 6.37
N LEU A 178 5.32 -15.05 7.19
CA LEU A 178 6.39 -14.04 7.21
C LEU A 178 7.74 -14.69 7.55
N GLN A 179 8.83 -14.16 7.03
CA GLN A 179 10.18 -14.63 7.33
C GLN A 179 10.79 -13.88 8.51
N SER A 180 10.50 -12.58 8.64
CA SER A 180 10.99 -11.76 9.74
C SER A 180 10.15 -11.92 11.01
N GLU A 181 10.79 -12.43 12.07
CA GLU A 181 10.19 -12.53 13.41
C GLU A 181 9.81 -11.16 14.00
N GLU A 182 10.50 -10.09 13.61
CA GLU A 182 10.13 -8.73 14.01
C GLU A 182 8.79 -8.34 13.38
N ARG A 183 8.63 -8.58 12.07
CA ARG A 183 7.38 -8.29 11.35
C ARG A 183 6.23 -9.15 11.87
N LYS A 184 6.47 -10.44 12.13
CA LYS A 184 5.49 -11.32 12.78
C LYS A 184 4.98 -10.74 14.08
N ARG A 185 5.88 -10.38 15.00
CA ARG A 185 5.49 -9.83 16.31
C ARG A 185 4.67 -8.56 16.19
N ARG A 186 5.01 -7.68 15.23
CA ARG A 186 4.23 -6.48 14.96
C ARG A 186 2.79 -6.84 14.57
N TRP A 187 2.62 -7.70 13.57
CA TRP A 187 1.29 -8.10 13.10
C TRP A 187 0.50 -8.95 14.08
N GLU A 188 1.20 -9.74 14.91
CA GLU A 188 0.56 -10.57 15.94
C GLU A 188 -0.24 -9.75 16.94
N SER A 189 0.30 -8.59 17.35
CA SER A 189 -0.36 -7.72 18.32
C SER A 189 -1.69 -7.19 17.79
N ASP A 190 -1.69 -6.67 16.56
CA ASP A 190 -2.87 -6.10 15.91
C ASP A 190 -3.92 -7.20 15.65
N TYR A 191 -3.47 -8.35 15.12
CA TYR A 191 -4.30 -9.53 14.88
C TYR A 191 -5.03 -10.00 16.14
N LEU A 192 -4.34 -10.12 17.27
CA LEU A 192 -4.94 -10.60 18.52
C LEU A 192 -5.98 -9.61 19.06
N CYS A 193 -5.71 -8.30 18.95
CA CYS A 193 -6.63 -7.25 19.36
C CYS A 193 -7.93 -7.31 18.54
N ASP A 194 -7.81 -7.33 17.21
CA ASP A 194 -8.95 -7.40 16.29
C ASP A 194 -9.78 -8.66 16.54
N LEU A 195 -9.10 -9.81 16.69
CA LEU A 195 -9.76 -11.10 16.91
C LEU A 195 -10.57 -11.09 18.21
N GLU A 196 -10.00 -10.53 19.28
CA GLU A 196 -10.69 -10.43 20.56
C GLU A 196 -11.95 -9.55 20.45
N ILE A 197 -11.89 -8.40 19.77
CA ILE A 197 -13.06 -7.53 19.59
C ILE A 197 -14.16 -8.25 18.82
N ILE A 198 -13.84 -8.93 17.70
CA ILE A 198 -14.80 -9.69 16.89
C ILE A 198 -15.46 -10.80 17.73
N GLN A 199 -14.66 -11.58 18.45
CA GLN A 199 -15.16 -12.67 19.29
C GLN A 199 -16.05 -12.15 20.43
N ASN A 200 -15.67 -11.03 21.04
CA ASN A 200 -16.46 -10.39 22.08
C ASN A 200 -17.81 -9.90 21.54
N TYR A 201 -17.84 -9.32 20.33
CA TYR A 201 -19.09 -8.91 19.69
C TYR A 201 -20.02 -10.11 19.44
N ILE A 202 -19.48 -11.22 18.92
CA ILE A 202 -20.26 -12.47 18.72
C ILE A 202 -20.76 -13.03 20.05
N ALA A 203 -19.93 -13.01 21.09
CA ALA A 203 -20.31 -13.50 22.42
C ALA A 203 -21.43 -12.65 23.03
N TRP A 204 -21.36 -11.33 22.88
CA TRP A 204 -22.40 -10.40 23.28
C TRP A 204 -23.73 -10.68 22.56
N GLN A 205 -23.72 -10.82 21.23
CA GLN A 205 -24.92 -11.14 20.46
C GLN A 205 -25.60 -12.44 20.95
N LYS A 206 -24.81 -13.44 21.33
CA LYS A 206 -25.33 -14.72 21.88
C LYS A 206 -25.85 -14.59 23.31
N SER A 207 -25.35 -13.64 24.08
CA SER A 207 -25.75 -13.44 25.49
C SER A 207 -27.15 -12.85 25.64
N GLY A 208 -27.65 -12.14 24.63
CA GLY A 208 -28.90 -11.39 24.70
C GLY A 208 -28.83 -10.12 25.57
N HIS A 209 -27.62 -9.72 26.01
CA HIS A 209 -27.43 -8.47 26.74
C HIS A 209 -27.77 -7.27 25.84
N PRO A 210 -28.54 -6.27 26.30
CA PRO A 210 -29.04 -5.21 25.42
C PRO A 210 -27.98 -4.19 24.98
N ASP A 211 -26.87 -4.10 25.71
CA ASP A 211 -25.83 -3.08 25.51
C ASP A 211 -24.44 -3.73 25.46
N PHE A 212 -23.70 -3.53 24.36
CA PHE A 212 -22.40 -4.18 24.16
C PHE A 212 -21.33 -3.64 25.11
N GLU A 213 -21.30 -2.33 25.33
CA GLU A 213 -20.29 -1.68 26.17
C GLU A 213 -20.45 -2.07 27.64
N GLN A 214 -21.68 -2.09 28.14
CA GLN A 214 -21.99 -2.55 29.50
C GLN A 214 -21.69 -4.05 29.66
N TRP A 215 -22.06 -4.89 28.69
CA TRP A 215 -21.68 -6.30 28.71
C TRP A 215 -20.16 -6.46 28.80
N GLY A 216 -19.40 -5.66 28.05
CA GLY A 216 -17.94 -5.65 28.10
C GLY A 216 -17.39 -5.33 29.49
N ARG A 217 -17.90 -4.26 30.12
CA ARG A 217 -17.52 -3.88 31.48
C ARG A 217 -17.80 -4.97 32.51
N GLU A 218 -18.98 -5.59 32.45
CA GLU A 218 -19.40 -6.64 33.38
C GLU A 218 -18.58 -7.94 33.23
N ASN A 219 -18.06 -8.20 32.03
CA ASN A 219 -17.31 -9.41 31.70
C ASN A 219 -15.79 -9.17 31.57
N ASN A 220 -15.31 -7.96 31.86
CA ASN A 220 -13.91 -7.53 31.69
C ASN A 220 -13.38 -7.82 30.26
N LYS A 221 -14.16 -7.39 29.26
CA LYS A 221 -13.91 -7.58 27.82
C LYS A 221 -13.80 -6.24 27.09
N ILE A 222 -12.93 -6.18 26.09
CA ILE A 222 -12.85 -5.04 25.17
C ILE A 222 -14.01 -5.06 24.17
N THR A 223 -14.56 -3.89 23.85
CA THR A 223 -15.75 -3.72 23.01
C THR A 223 -15.49 -2.80 21.83
N GLY A 224 -14.22 -2.62 21.46
CA GLY A 224 -13.74 -1.73 20.39
C GLY A 224 -12.29 -1.32 20.65
N TYR A 225 -11.71 -0.51 19.77
CA TYR A 225 -10.31 -0.06 19.87
C TYR A 225 -10.01 0.88 21.04
N GLY A 226 -11.03 1.31 21.79
CA GLY A 226 -10.87 2.22 22.91
C GLY A 226 -10.42 3.61 22.47
N LEU A 227 -11.35 4.44 22.01
CA LEU A 227 -11.13 5.88 21.84
C LEU A 227 -11.85 6.65 22.94
N ARG A 228 -11.10 7.22 23.89
CA ARG A 228 -11.54 8.51 24.47
C ARG A 228 -11.35 9.57 23.39
N GLY A 229 -12.41 9.88 22.65
CA GLY A 229 -12.48 11.09 21.84
C GLY A 229 -13.14 10.89 20.47
N PRO A 230 -14.17 11.69 20.12
CA PRO A 230 -14.88 11.59 18.85
C PRO A 230 -14.02 12.13 17.70
N TYR A 231 -13.79 11.32 16.67
CA TYR A 231 -13.53 11.83 15.33
C TYR A 231 -14.86 12.17 14.65
N TYR A 232 -15.56 13.17 15.21
CA TYR A 232 -16.53 13.93 14.43
C TYR A 232 -15.86 15.25 14.07
N TYR A 233 -15.65 15.46 12.76
CA TYR A 233 -15.49 16.81 12.24
C TYR A 233 -16.77 17.57 12.57
N ASP A 234 -16.71 18.47 13.56
CA ASP A 234 -17.71 19.52 13.70
C ASP A 234 -17.70 20.34 12.39
N LYS A 235 -18.89 20.48 11.80
CA LYS A 235 -19.15 21.31 10.62
C LYS A 235 -19.05 22.80 10.93
#